data_AF-A0A2N7VZG6-F1
#
_entry.id   AF-A0A2N7VZG6-F1
#
_cell.length_a   1.000
_cell.length_b   1.000
_cell.length_c   1.000
_cell.angle_alpha   90.00
_cell.angle_beta   90.00
_cell.angle_gamma   90.00
#
_symmetry.space_group_name_H-M   'P 1'
#
loop_
_entity.id
_entity.type
_entity.pdbx_description
1 polymer ?
#
loop_
_entity_poly.entity_id
_entity_poly.type
_entity_poly.pdbx_seq_one_letter_code
_entity_poly.pdbx_strand_id
1 'polypeptide(L)'
;MSASEATDELSERVDGDVCAGAAVGALGGDTPEAWAARLTAHHHRRRTLFEWMHPQRLADVPCVNRLPTCGAARKAQLADAFLDALGMPAPPLDAFRAPGAALALLPAPECLSVFRLRALAEHTEQLRAWIDRPRRTLLAEWIGARGVSLLLGRGRGLAGDARQLATRSRHAAPGRAAGLDAADGDTLAWLGFRLFERECRWAVDGPLALMQLALAPGMDTAAPLSERAREEGPNASLSIVSQLPDLFPEWSW
;
A
#
# COMPACT_ATOMS: atom_id res chain seq x y z
N MET A 1 11.67 -60.79 -33.98
CA MET A 1 10.75 -59.75 -34.50
C MET A 1 10.04 -59.16 -33.30
N SER A 2 10.19 -57.92 -32.85
CA SER A 2 10.97 -56.75 -33.24
C SER A 2 11.10 -55.85 -32.00
N ALA A 3 12.12 -55.00 -32.00
CA ALA A 3 12.39 -53.97 -31.00
C ALA A 3 11.54 -52.70 -31.21
N SER A 4 11.39 -51.86 -30.16
CA SER A 4 11.45 -50.37 -30.15
C SER A 4 10.89 -49.85 -28.81
N GLU A 5 11.71 -49.20 -27.98
CA GLU A 5 11.78 -47.74 -27.72
C GLU A 5 10.75 -47.30 -26.64
N ALA A 6 11.13 -46.92 -25.42
CA ALA A 6 11.89 -45.74 -24.96
C ALA A 6 11.09 -44.42 -24.96
N THR A 7 11.04 -43.80 -23.77
CA THR A 7 10.88 -42.36 -23.41
C THR A 7 9.57 -41.61 -23.70
N ASP A 8 8.88 -41.17 -22.63
CA ASP A 8 8.50 -39.76 -22.30
C ASP A 8 7.65 -39.79 -20.99
N GLU A 9 8.10 -39.30 -19.83
CA GLU A 9 8.12 -37.89 -19.36
C GLU A 9 6.76 -37.16 -19.30
N LEU A 10 6.47 -36.68 -18.07
CA LEU A 10 5.76 -35.44 -17.72
C LEU A 10 4.21 -35.35 -17.79
N SER A 11 3.67 -34.64 -16.78
CA SER A 11 2.29 -34.11 -16.64
C SER A 11 1.27 -35.11 -16.07
N GLU A 12 0.59 -34.89 -14.93
CA GLU A 12 -0.06 -33.67 -14.47
C GLU A 12 0.23 -33.37 -12.99
N ARG A 13 0.76 -32.17 -12.77
CA ARG A 13 0.81 -31.50 -11.48
C ARG A 13 0.33 -30.08 -11.74
N VAL A 14 -0.96 -29.88 -11.93
CA VAL A 14 -1.57 -28.55 -11.99
C VAL A 14 -2.96 -28.63 -11.37
N ASP A 15 -3.06 -28.26 -10.10
CA ASP A 15 -4.23 -27.59 -9.54
C ASP A 15 -3.76 -26.89 -8.28
N GLY A 16 -3.07 -25.78 -8.50
CA GLY A 16 -2.44 -24.99 -7.47
C GLY A 16 -2.37 -23.52 -7.85
N ASP A 17 -3.45 -22.98 -8.44
CA ASP A 17 -3.54 -21.54 -8.71
C ASP A 17 -4.95 -20.96 -8.56
N VAL A 18 -5.71 -21.42 -7.56
CA VAL A 18 -7.06 -20.89 -7.26
C VAL A 18 -7.09 -20.00 -6.00
N CYS A 19 -6.04 -19.99 -5.17
CA CYS A 19 -6.09 -19.32 -3.87
C CYS A 19 -5.86 -17.79 -3.91
N ALA A 20 -5.27 -17.23 -4.98
CA ALA A 20 -5.00 -15.80 -5.04
C ALA A 20 -6.25 -14.97 -5.41
N GLY A 21 -7.15 -15.51 -6.25
CA GLY A 21 -8.38 -14.82 -6.68
C GLY A 21 -9.47 -14.79 -5.60
N ALA A 22 -9.61 -15.88 -4.83
CA ALA A 22 -10.63 -15.99 -3.79
C ALA A 22 -10.39 -15.06 -2.59
N ALA A 23 -9.12 -14.84 -2.21
CA ALA A 23 -8.76 -13.99 -1.07
C ALA A 23 -8.98 -12.49 -1.36
N VAL A 24 -8.84 -12.05 -2.61
CA VAL A 24 -9.17 -10.66 -3.01
C VAL A 24 -10.68 -10.42 -2.95
N GLY A 25 -11.50 -11.43 -3.26
CA GLY A 25 -12.96 -11.36 -3.15
C GLY A 25 -13.48 -11.21 -1.71
N ALA A 26 -12.74 -11.70 -0.72
CA ALA A 26 -13.13 -11.59 0.70
C ALA A 26 -12.97 -10.18 1.28
N LEU A 27 -11.97 -9.42 0.80
CA LEU A 27 -11.70 -8.04 1.24
C LEU A 27 -12.30 -6.99 0.31
N GLY A 28 -12.54 -7.39 -0.94
CA GLY A 28 -13.40 -6.75 -1.90
C GLY A 28 -14.82 -7.26 -1.82
N GLY A 29 -15.35 -7.54 -0.61
CA GLY A 29 -16.76 -7.90 -0.47
C GLY A 29 -17.60 -6.87 -1.22
N ASP A 30 -18.22 -7.29 -2.33
CA ASP A 30 -19.16 -6.49 -3.12
C ASP A 30 -20.50 -6.39 -2.38
N THR A 31 -20.43 -6.30 -1.05
CA THR A 31 -21.59 -6.19 -0.19
C THR A 31 -21.85 -4.70 0.07
N PRO A 32 -23.12 -4.27 0.07
CA PRO A 32 -23.49 -2.92 0.45
C PRO A 32 -22.93 -2.51 1.83
N GLU A 33 -22.82 -3.45 2.77
CA GLU A 33 -22.28 -3.24 4.11
C GLU A 33 -20.79 -2.86 4.08
N ALA A 34 -19.98 -3.56 3.29
CA ALA A 34 -18.56 -3.25 3.14
C ALA A 34 -18.35 -1.87 2.50
N TRP A 35 -19.17 -1.52 1.50
CA TRP A 35 -19.12 -0.20 0.88
C TRP A 35 -19.53 0.91 1.84
N ALA A 36 -20.59 0.68 2.63
CA ALA A 36 -21.05 1.62 3.65
C ALA A 36 -19.98 1.83 4.75
N ALA A 37 -19.27 0.77 5.15
CA ALA A 37 -18.17 0.88 6.10
C ALA A 37 -17.01 1.73 5.54
N ARG A 38 -16.61 1.48 4.28
CA ARG A 38 -15.57 2.27 3.60
C ARG A 38 -15.96 3.74 3.45
N LEU A 39 -17.22 4.01 3.08
CA LEU A 39 -17.77 5.37 2.98
C LEU A 39 -17.76 6.08 4.34
N THR A 40 -18.21 5.39 5.39
CA THR A 40 -18.23 5.93 6.76
C THR A 40 -16.83 6.25 7.26
N ALA A 41 -15.87 5.35 7.05
CA ALA A 41 -14.48 5.54 7.40
C ALA A 41 -13.85 6.72 6.63
N HIS A 42 -14.15 6.86 5.34
CA HIS A 42 -13.69 7.99 4.54
C HIS A 42 -14.24 9.33 5.06
N HIS A 43 -15.54 9.43 5.34
CA HIS A 43 -16.11 10.66 5.92
C HIS A 43 -15.61 10.93 7.34
N HIS A 44 -15.30 9.90 8.13
CA HIS A 44 -14.62 10.10 9.39
C HIS A 44 -13.23 10.71 9.17
N ARG A 45 -12.43 10.16 8.26
CA ARG A 45 -11.10 10.66 7.91
C ARG A 45 -11.12 12.11 7.42
N ARG A 46 -12.12 12.48 6.60
CA ARG A 46 -12.33 13.89 6.18
C ARG A 46 -12.53 14.81 7.37
N ARG A 47 -13.41 14.45 8.30
CA ARG A 47 -13.74 15.28 9.47
C ARG A 47 -12.57 15.41 10.46
N THR A 48 -11.70 14.41 10.53
CA THR A 48 -10.52 14.39 11.40
C THR A 48 -9.23 14.79 10.68
N LEU A 49 -9.32 15.41 9.49
CA LEU A 49 -8.17 15.76 8.63
C LEU A 49 -6.93 16.25 9.39
N PHE A 50 -7.11 17.28 10.22
CA PHE A 50 -6.01 17.95 10.91
C PHE A 50 -5.33 17.11 12.00
N GLU A 51 -5.88 15.95 12.36
CA GLU A 51 -5.32 15.06 13.37
C GLU A 51 -4.28 14.10 12.79
N TRP A 52 -4.35 13.82 11.48
CA TRP A 52 -3.48 12.86 10.80
C TRP A 52 -2.67 13.46 9.66
N MET A 53 -2.95 14.71 9.29
CA MET A 53 -2.23 15.39 8.22
C MET A 53 -0.73 15.48 8.53
N HIS A 54 0.09 15.39 7.49
CA HIS A 54 1.54 15.48 7.65
C HIS A 54 1.92 16.81 8.34
N PRO A 55 2.81 16.83 9.34
CA PRO A 55 3.11 18.04 10.11
C PRO A 55 3.54 19.24 9.26
N GLN A 56 4.32 19.01 8.21
CA GLN A 56 4.73 20.08 7.29
C GLN A 56 3.54 20.65 6.49
N ARG A 57 2.58 19.80 6.07
CA ARG A 57 1.36 20.28 5.41
C ARG A 57 0.42 20.98 6.38
N LEU A 58 0.40 20.55 7.64
CA LEU A 58 -0.38 21.16 8.70
C LEU A 58 0.13 22.57 9.02
N ALA A 59 1.44 22.78 9.00
CA ALA A 59 2.04 24.10 9.17
C ALA A 59 1.58 25.10 8.10
N ASP A 60 1.28 24.63 6.88
CA ASP A 60 0.80 25.46 5.77
C ASP A 60 -0.70 25.76 5.83
N VAL A 61 -1.46 25.16 6.76
CA VAL A 61 -2.90 25.41 6.89
C VAL A 61 -3.14 26.83 7.42
N PRO A 62 -3.96 27.64 6.73
CA PRO A 62 -4.31 28.97 7.20
C PRO A 62 -4.89 28.94 8.61
N CYS A 63 -4.34 29.78 9.49
CA CYS A 63 -4.77 29.88 10.89
C CYS A 63 -4.69 28.56 11.70
N VAL A 64 -3.77 27.64 11.36
CA VAL A 64 -3.56 26.37 12.09
C VAL A 64 -3.48 26.55 13.61
N ASN A 65 -2.88 27.65 14.09
CA ASN A 65 -2.75 27.99 15.51
C ASN A 65 -4.09 28.13 16.26
N ARG A 66 -5.21 28.30 15.54
CA ARG A 66 -6.57 28.39 16.11
C ARG A 66 -7.28 27.04 16.15
N LEU A 67 -6.76 26.00 15.50
CA LEU A 67 -7.39 24.68 15.52
C LEU A 67 -7.49 24.09 16.93
N PRO A 68 -6.51 24.22 17.85
CA PRO A 68 -6.62 23.66 19.19
C PRO A 68 -7.78 24.22 20.01
N THR A 69 -8.20 25.47 19.76
CA THR A 69 -9.32 26.11 20.47
C THR A 69 -10.68 25.80 19.85
N CYS A 70 -10.72 25.17 18.68
CA CYS A 70 -11.95 24.79 18.01
C CYS A 70 -12.49 23.45 18.54
N GLY A 71 -13.80 23.37 18.76
CA GLY A 71 -14.47 22.09 19.01
C GLY A 71 -14.48 21.18 17.78
N ALA A 72 -14.72 19.87 17.97
CA ALA A 72 -14.68 18.87 16.91
C ALA A 72 -15.60 19.19 15.71
N ALA A 73 -16.83 19.64 15.95
CA ALA A 73 -17.76 20.02 14.89
C ALA A 73 -17.23 21.18 14.03
N ARG A 74 -16.56 22.16 14.65
CA ARG A 74 -15.96 23.28 13.93
C ARG A 74 -14.72 22.86 13.15
N LYS A 75 -13.88 21.99 13.72
CA LYS A 75 -12.74 21.39 13.01
C LYS A 75 -13.20 20.62 11.77
N ALA A 76 -14.27 19.83 11.88
CA ALA A 76 -14.85 19.10 10.76
C ALA A 76 -15.32 20.04 9.62
N GLN A 77 -16.03 21.12 9.95
CA GLN A 77 -16.44 22.14 8.97
C GLN A 77 -15.26 22.81 8.27
N LEU A 78 -14.20 23.13 9.04
CA LEU A 78 -12.97 23.71 8.48
C LEU A 78 -12.22 22.71 7.61
N ALA A 79 -12.21 21.43 7.98
CA ALA A 79 -11.60 20.36 7.19
C ALA A 79 -12.33 20.21 5.85
N ASP A 80 -13.65 20.14 5.84
CA ASP A 80 -14.42 20.07 4.59
C ASP A 80 -14.19 21.31 3.71
N ALA A 81 -14.25 22.52 4.28
CA ALA A 81 -13.99 23.76 3.52
C ALA A 81 -12.55 23.82 2.97
N PHE A 82 -11.57 23.31 3.72
CA PHE A 82 -10.18 23.23 3.27
C PHE A 82 -10.02 22.21 2.14
N LEU A 83 -10.66 21.03 2.24
CA LEU A 83 -10.64 20.02 1.18
C LEU A 83 -11.33 20.53 -0.10
N ASP A 84 -12.43 21.27 0.03
CA ASP A 84 -13.11 21.91 -1.09
C ASP A 84 -12.20 22.95 -1.77
N ALA A 85 -11.48 23.76 -0.98
CA ALA A 85 -10.52 24.72 -1.50
C ALA A 85 -9.33 24.06 -2.22
N LEU A 86 -8.95 22.85 -1.82
CA LEU A 86 -7.94 22.03 -2.50
C LEU A 86 -8.48 21.28 -3.72
N GLY A 87 -9.79 21.39 -4.03
CA GLY A 87 -10.41 20.65 -5.13
C GLY A 87 -10.51 19.15 -4.87
N MET A 88 -10.67 18.74 -3.60
CA MET A 88 -10.79 17.35 -3.17
C MET A 88 -12.23 17.03 -2.69
N PRO A 89 -13.21 16.94 -3.62
CA PRO A 89 -14.58 16.59 -3.27
C PRO A 89 -14.67 15.17 -2.70
N ALA A 90 -15.82 14.84 -2.10
CA ALA A 90 -16.09 13.46 -1.72
C ALA A 90 -16.22 12.58 -3.00
N PRO A 91 -15.59 11.39 -3.05
CA PRO A 91 -15.67 10.51 -4.21
C PRO A 91 -17.10 10.01 -4.43
N PRO A 92 -17.50 9.68 -5.66
CA PRO A 92 -18.76 8.99 -5.92
C PRO A 92 -18.77 7.60 -5.28
N LEU A 93 -19.95 7.09 -4.95
CA LEU A 93 -20.11 5.79 -4.28
C LEU A 93 -19.41 4.64 -5.02
N ASP A 94 -19.44 4.64 -6.35
CA ASP A 94 -18.84 3.58 -7.17
C ASP A 94 -17.31 3.48 -7.00
N ALA A 95 -16.65 4.58 -6.61
CA ALA A 95 -15.21 4.58 -6.35
C ALA A 95 -14.83 3.74 -5.10
N PHE A 96 -15.78 3.49 -4.19
CA PHE A 96 -15.59 2.65 -3.00
C PHE A 96 -15.68 1.15 -3.28
N ARG A 97 -16.07 0.75 -4.50
CA ARG A 97 -16.16 -0.66 -4.92
C ARG A 97 -14.83 -1.22 -5.40
N ALA A 98 -13.87 -0.35 -5.74
CA ALA A 98 -12.56 -0.80 -6.22
C ALA A 98 -11.86 -1.69 -5.16
N PRO A 99 -11.17 -2.79 -5.54
CA PRO A 99 -10.53 -3.68 -4.56
C PRO A 99 -9.54 -2.98 -3.63
N GLY A 100 -8.80 -1.98 -4.14
CA GLY A 100 -7.88 -1.18 -3.32
C GLY A 100 -8.56 -0.20 -2.35
N ALA A 101 -9.89 0.00 -2.46
CA ALA A 101 -10.65 0.86 -1.56
C ALA A 101 -10.80 0.26 -0.15
N ALA A 102 -10.46 -1.02 0.07
CA ALA A 102 -10.42 -1.62 1.40
C ALA A 102 -9.48 -0.86 2.37
N LEU A 103 -8.41 -0.24 1.85
CA LEU A 103 -7.52 0.62 2.63
C LEU A 103 -8.23 1.88 3.17
N ALA A 104 -9.40 2.25 2.64
CA ALA A 104 -10.19 3.36 3.18
C ALA A 104 -10.72 3.07 4.59
N LEU A 105 -10.76 1.81 5.02
CA LEU A 105 -11.16 1.40 6.37
C LEU A 105 -10.09 1.72 7.42
N LEU A 106 -8.82 1.68 7.04
CA LEU A 106 -7.71 1.86 7.97
C LEU A 106 -7.57 3.32 8.41
N PRO A 107 -7.11 3.62 9.63
CA PRO A 107 -6.67 4.96 9.97
C PRO A 107 -5.41 5.32 9.18
N ALA A 108 -5.07 6.61 9.19
CA ALA A 108 -3.98 7.12 8.39
C ALA A 108 -2.62 6.47 8.75
N PRO A 109 -2.23 6.28 10.03
CA PRO A 109 -0.96 5.63 10.38
C PRO A 109 -0.84 4.21 9.79
N GLU A 110 -1.89 3.40 9.89
CA GLU A 110 -1.93 2.04 9.36
C GLU A 110 -1.89 2.03 7.83
N CYS A 111 -2.59 2.96 7.16
CA CYS A 111 -2.45 3.18 5.72
C CYS A 111 -0.99 3.47 5.33
N LEU A 112 -0.32 4.38 6.05
CA LEU A 112 1.07 4.73 5.78
C LEU A 112 2.01 3.53 5.98
N SER A 113 1.77 2.71 7.02
CA SER A 113 2.51 1.45 7.21
C SER A 113 2.31 0.47 6.05
N VAL A 114 1.11 0.35 5.51
CA VAL A 114 0.85 -0.48 4.31
C VAL A 114 1.57 0.06 3.07
N PHE A 115 1.64 1.38 2.90
CA PHE A 115 2.42 1.99 1.81
C PHE A 115 3.92 1.69 1.96
N ARG A 116 4.47 1.92 3.16
CA ARG A 116 5.88 1.58 3.45
C ARG A 116 6.16 0.10 3.20
N LEU A 117 5.27 -0.79 3.63
CA LEU A 117 5.37 -2.23 3.38
C LEU A 117 5.42 -2.54 1.87
N ARG A 118 4.57 -1.89 1.06
CA ARG A 118 4.59 -2.07 -0.40
C ARG A 118 5.91 -1.61 -1.01
N ALA A 119 6.46 -0.47 -0.60
CA ALA A 119 7.76 -0.01 -1.08
C ALA A 119 8.89 -0.98 -0.68
N LEU A 120 8.91 -1.40 0.58
CA LEU A 120 9.91 -2.33 1.12
C LEU A 120 9.89 -3.71 0.45
N ALA A 121 8.75 -4.13 -0.09
CA ALA A 121 8.64 -5.40 -0.82
C ALA A 121 9.53 -5.48 -2.08
N GLU A 122 9.97 -4.35 -2.65
CA GLU A 122 10.94 -4.32 -3.76
C GLU A 122 12.40 -4.57 -3.28
N HIS A 123 12.63 -4.51 -1.96
CA HIS A 123 13.96 -4.56 -1.33
C HIS A 123 14.17 -5.80 -0.44
N THR A 124 13.39 -6.86 -0.62
CA THR A 124 13.42 -8.06 0.25
C THR A 124 14.80 -8.67 0.41
N GLU A 125 15.62 -8.70 -0.65
CA GLU A 125 16.99 -9.22 -0.58
C GLU A 125 17.90 -8.37 0.30
N GLN A 126 17.82 -7.04 0.19
CA GLN A 126 18.57 -6.11 1.04
C GLN A 126 18.11 -6.20 2.50
N LEU A 127 16.80 -6.35 2.71
CA LEU A 127 16.20 -6.53 4.03
C LEU A 127 16.63 -7.82 4.73
N ARG A 128 16.92 -8.90 3.99
CA ARG A 128 17.47 -10.13 4.60
C ARG A 128 18.86 -9.92 5.18
N ALA A 129 19.65 -8.99 4.63
CA ALA A 129 20.96 -8.64 5.17
C ALA A 129 20.87 -7.76 6.44
N TRP A 130 19.70 -7.17 6.73
CA TRP A 130 19.45 -6.40 7.95
C TRP A 130 19.23 -7.34 9.14
N ILE A 131 20.34 -7.85 9.65
CA ILE A 131 20.37 -8.77 10.79
C ILE A 131 20.52 -8.06 12.14
N ASP A 132 20.93 -6.80 12.13
CA ASP A 132 21.17 -6.03 13.34
C ASP A 132 19.85 -5.57 14.01
N ARG A 133 19.94 -5.39 15.33
CA ARG A 133 18.79 -5.02 16.16
C ARG A 133 18.25 -3.62 15.82
N PRO A 134 19.07 -2.57 15.67
CA PRO A 134 18.57 -1.23 15.33
C PRO A 134 17.71 -1.21 14.07
N ARG A 135 18.18 -1.82 12.97
CA ARG A 135 17.42 -1.86 11.71
C ARG A 135 16.14 -2.67 11.82
N ARG A 136 16.12 -3.75 12.60
CA ARG A 136 14.89 -4.52 12.87
C ARG A 136 13.87 -3.73 13.70
N THR A 137 14.33 -2.96 14.68
CA THR A 137 13.47 -2.04 15.43
C THR A 137 12.87 -0.98 14.50
N LEU A 138 13.70 -0.36 13.65
CA LEU A 138 13.26 0.64 12.68
C LEU A 138 12.21 0.09 11.69
N LEU A 139 12.40 -1.14 11.19
CA LEU A 139 11.38 -1.80 10.37
C LEU A 139 10.07 -2.00 11.14
N ALA A 140 10.13 -2.45 12.39
CA ALA A 140 8.93 -2.62 13.21
C ALA A 140 8.23 -1.28 13.49
N GLU A 141 8.97 -0.18 13.64
CA GLU A 141 8.40 1.17 13.76
C GLU A 141 7.69 1.62 12.47
N TRP A 142 8.23 1.28 11.30
CA TRP A 142 7.64 1.66 10.02
C TRP A 142 6.38 0.88 9.64
N ILE A 143 6.40 -0.45 9.83
CA ILE A 143 5.38 -1.36 9.28
C ILE A 143 4.73 -2.29 10.31
N GLY A 144 5.11 -2.17 11.58
CA GLY A 144 4.61 -3.05 12.65
C GLY A 144 5.18 -4.47 12.59
N ALA A 145 5.04 -5.21 13.70
CA ALA A 145 5.57 -6.57 13.83
C ALA A 145 4.97 -7.55 12.80
N ARG A 146 3.69 -7.39 12.47
CA ARG A 146 2.97 -8.23 11.48
C ARG A 146 3.45 -7.93 10.07
N GLY A 147 3.66 -6.66 9.72
CA GLY A 147 4.25 -6.26 8.44
C GLY A 147 5.66 -6.83 8.25
N VAL A 148 6.51 -6.75 9.28
CA VAL A 148 7.84 -7.38 9.27
C VAL A 148 7.75 -8.89 9.04
N SER A 149 6.83 -9.56 9.73
CA SER A 149 6.63 -11.01 9.60
C SER A 149 6.17 -11.39 8.19
N LEU A 150 5.23 -10.63 7.60
CA LEU A 150 4.75 -10.83 6.24
C LEU A 150 5.88 -10.64 5.22
N LEU A 151 6.68 -9.57 5.36
CA LEU A 151 7.77 -9.27 4.44
C LEU A 151 8.85 -10.36 4.47
N LEU A 152 9.28 -10.79 5.66
CA LEU A 152 10.30 -11.82 5.82
C LEU A 152 9.77 -13.23 5.53
N GLY A 153 8.47 -13.47 5.73
CA GLY A 153 7.79 -14.72 5.40
C GLY A 153 7.70 -14.96 3.90
N ARG A 154 7.30 -13.93 3.13
CA ARG A 154 7.29 -13.99 1.64
C ARG A 154 8.67 -14.33 1.07
N GLY A 155 9.72 -13.82 1.70
CA GLY A 155 11.09 -14.13 1.32
C GLY A 155 11.45 -15.62 1.45
N ARG A 156 10.82 -16.40 2.34
CA ARG A 156 11.13 -17.83 2.48
C ARG A 156 10.42 -18.71 1.45
N GLY A 157 9.23 -18.31 1.00
CA GLY A 157 8.50 -19.00 -0.08
C GLY A 157 9.16 -18.87 -1.46
N LEU A 158 9.91 -17.77 -1.67
CA LEU A 158 10.57 -17.45 -2.95
C LEU A 158 12.03 -17.91 -3.05
N ALA A 159 12.56 -18.61 -2.04
CA ALA A 159 13.91 -19.18 -2.12
C ALA A 159 14.05 -20.22 -3.26
N GLY A 160 12.94 -20.76 -3.77
CA GLY A 160 12.89 -21.59 -4.99
C GLY A 160 13.00 -20.80 -6.30
N ASP A 161 12.67 -19.50 -6.32
CA ASP A 161 12.59 -18.65 -7.52
C ASP A 161 13.65 -17.53 -7.55
N ALA A 162 14.75 -17.72 -6.81
CA ALA A 162 15.85 -16.76 -6.68
C ALA A 162 16.42 -16.30 -8.05
N ARG A 163 16.27 -17.11 -9.10
CA ARG A 163 16.70 -16.78 -10.47
C ARG A 163 15.82 -15.72 -11.15
N GLN A 164 14.51 -15.72 -10.91
CA GLN A 164 13.58 -14.73 -11.48
C GLN A 164 13.68 -13.38 -10.73
N LEU A 165 13.84 -13.42 -9.41
CA LEU A 165 14.09 -12.24 -8.57
C LEU A 165 15.41 -11.54 -8.92
N ALA A 166 16.50 -12.31 -9.09
CA ALA A 166 17.77 -11.76 -9.54
C ALA A 166 17.72 -11.15 -10.95
N THR A 167 16.72 -11.52 -11.76
CA THR A 167 16.50 -10.93 -13.08
C THR A 167 15.72 -9.62 -12.98
N ARG A 168 14.71 -9.52 -12.10
CA ARG A 168 13.99 -8.27 -11.81
C ARG A 168 14.87 -7.20 -11.16
N SER A 169 15.74 -7.59 -10.22
CA SER A 169 16.69 -6.67 -9.57
C SER A 169 17.79 -6.18 -10.51
N ARG A 170 18.16 -6.95 -11.55
CA ARG A 170 19.17 -6.55 -12.56
C ARG A 170 18.61 -5.65 -13.67
N HIS A 171 17.31 -5.71 -13.93
CA HIS A 171 16.64 -4.84 -14.92
C HIS A 171 16.00 -3.60 -14.27
N ALA A 172 16.19 -3.39 -12.96
CA ALA A 172 15.96 -2.10 -12.33
C ALA A 172 17.08 -1.16 -12.79
N ALA A 173 16.73 -0.13 -13.54
CA ALA A 173 17.68 0.85 -14.04
C ALA A 173 18.58 1.35 -12.88
N PRO A 174 19.90 1.50 -13.10
CA PRO A 174 20.87 1.87 -12.07
C PRO A 174 20.81 3.38 -11.78
N GLY A 175 19.65 3.89 -11.40
CA GLY A 175 19.45 5.31 -11.13
C GLY A 175 18.21 5.55 -10.30
N ARG A 176 18.34 5.38 -8.97
CA ARG A 176 17.51 5.95 -7.87
C ARG A 176 17.10 5.02 -6.73
N ALA A 177 17.54 3.76 -6.70
CA ALA A 177 17.54 3.06 -5.41
C ALA A 177 18.62 3.71 -4.53
N ALA A 178 18.30 4.82 -3.86
CA ALA A 178 18.99 5.17 -2.63
C ALA A 178 19.01 3.88 -1.81
N GLY A 179 20.20 3.42 -1.42
CA GLY A 179 20.32 2.19 -0.64
C GLY A 179 19.36 2.27 0.54
N LEU A 180 18.74 1.15 0.91
CA LEU A 180 17.76 1.11 1.99
C LEU A 180 18.30 1.74 3.30
N ASP A 181 19.62 1.77 3.46
CA ASP A 181 20.33 2.44 4.56
C ASP A 181 20.10 3.96 4.64
N ALA A 182 19.71 4.61 3.54
CA ALA A 182 19.37 6.03 3.47
C ALA A 182 17.85 6.27 3.35
N ALA A 183 17.03 5.21 3.36
CA ALA A 183 15.60 5.34 3.23
C ALA A 183 14.98 5.90 4.51
N ASP A 184 14.20 6.96 4.38
CA ASP A 184 13.33 7.45 5.45
C ASP A 184 11.90 6.90 5.30
N GLY A 185 11.14 6.92 6.41
CA GLY A 185 9.79 6.38 6.44
C GLY A 185 8.79 7.12 5.55
N ASP A 186 9.00 8.41 5.28
CA ASP A 186 8.08 9.23 4.50
C ASP A 186 8.27 9.03 2.99
N THR A 187 9.53 8.91 2.57
CA THR A 187 9.94 8.49 1.23
C THR A 187 9.41 7.11 0.91
N LEU A 188 9.52 6.14 1.85
CA LEU A 188 8.93 4.81 1.68
C LEU A 188 7.39 4.87 1.58
N ALA A 189 6.73 5.68 2.40
CA ALA A 189 5.28 5.85 2.33
C ALA A 189 4.83 6.47 1.00
N TRP A 190 5.54 7.49 0.51
CA TRP A 190 5.25 8.13 -0.77
C TRP A 190 5.46 7.17 -1.95
N LEU A 191 6.59 6.45 -1.98
CA LEU A 191 6.86 5.44 -3.01
C LEU A 191 5.77 4.36 -3.01
N GLY A 192 5.40 3.86 -1.83
CA GLY A 192 4.35 2.89 -1.65
C GLY A 192 2.99 3.37 -2.16
N PHE A 193 2.61 4.60 -1.83
CA PHE A 193 1.38 5.22 -2.30
C PHE A 193 1.33 5.28 -3.84
N ARG A 194 2.42 5.71 -4.48
CA ARG A 194 2.51 5.78 -5.95
C ARG A 194 2.50 4.41 -6.62
N LEU A 195 3.09 3.39 -5.98
CA LEU A 195 3.01 2.00 -6.44
C LEU A 195 1.57 1.50 -6.41
N PHE A 196 0.84 1.75 -5.31
CA PHE A 196 -0.57 1.41 -5.20
C PHE A 196 -1.44 2.12 -6.22
N GLU A 197 -1.27 3.44 -6.39
CA GLU A 197 -2.02 4.23 -7.37
C GLU A 197 -1.87 3.64 -8.78
N ARG A 198 -0.63 3.29 -9.16
CA ARG A 198 -0.31 2.67 -10.44
C ARG A 198 -0.90 1.26 -10.59
N GLU A 199 -0.69 0.39 -9.60
CA GLU A 199 -1.02 -1.03 -9.68
C GLU A 199 -2.51 -1.30 -9.48
N CYS A 200 -3.17 -0.54 -8.60
CA CYS A 200 -4.60 -0.67 -8.32
C CYS A 200 -5.46 0.26 -9.18
N ARG A 201 -4.84 1.09 -10.05
CA ARG A 201 -5.52 2.06 -10.92
C ARG A 201 -6.48 2.96 -10.15
N TRP A 202 -6.01 3.51 -9.04
CA TRP A 202 -6.83 4.40 -8.25
C TRP A 202 -7.19 5.63 -9.06
N ALA A 203 -8.46 6.02 -8.99
CA ALA A 203 -8.88 7.31 -9.48
C ALA A 203 -8.18 8.41 -8.66
N VAL A 204 -7.75 9.46 -9.35
CA VAL A 204 -7.04 10.60 -8.74
C VAL A 204 -7.90 11.29 -7.66
N ASP A 205 -9.22 11.22 -7.81
CA ASP A 205 -10.28 11.70 -6.92
C ASP A 205 -10.95 10.57 -6.11
N GLY A 206 -10.32 9.39 -6.05
CA GLY A 206 -10.86 8.22 -5.34
C GLY A 206 -10.77 8.30 -3.81
N PRO A 207 -11.26 7.27 -3.09
CA PRO A 207 -11.34 7.25 -1.63
C PRO A 207 -10.00 7.47 -0.89
N LEU A 208 -8.88 7.11 -1.53
CA LEU A 208 -7.53 7.27 -0.97
C LEU A 208 -6.81 8.53 -1.43
N ALA A 209 -7.42 9.38 -2.25
CA ALA A 209 -6.82 10.65 -2.68
C ALA A 209 -6.38 11.51 -1.47
N LEU A 210 -7.18 11.51 -0.40
CA LEU A 210 -6.91 12.22 0.85
C LEU A 210 -5.59 11.81 1.52
N MET A 211 -5.10 10.58 1.29
CA MET A 211 -3.87 10.09 1.90
C MET A 211 -2.63 10.87 1.45
N GLN A 212 -2.69 11.58 0.32
CA GLN A 212 -1.63 12.50 -0.10
C GLN A 212 -1.35 13.59 0.94
N LEU A 213 -2.37 13.98 1.73
CA LEU A 213 -2.23 14.96 2.81
C LEU A 213 -1.53 14.38 4.04
N ALA A 214 -1.40 13.05 4.15
CA ALA A 214 -0.62 12.38 5.20
C ALA A 214 0.86 12.20 4.81
N LEU A 215 1.22 12.46 3.55
CA LEU A 215 2.58 12.32 3.02
C LEU A 215 3.33 13.66 3.07
N ALA A 216 4.65 13.61 3.12
CA ALA A 216 5.50 14.80 3.06
C ALA A 216 5.26 15.61 1.76
N PRO A 217 5.22 16.96 1.84
CA PRO A 217 5.10 17.83 0.66
C PRO A 217 6.34 17.78 -0.23
N GLY A 218 6.18 18.14 -1.51
CA GLY A 218 7.30 18.31 -2.46
C GLY A 218 7.84 17.02 -3.08
N MET A 219 7.37 15.86 -2.63
CA MET A 219 7.78 14.55 -3.18
C MET A 219 7.24 14.28 -4.60
N ASP A 220 6.25 15.06 -5.05
CA ASP A 220 5.65 14.95 -6.39
C ASP A 220 6.62 15.35 -7.52
N THR A 221 7.73 16.04 -7.18
CA THR A 221 8.81 16.38 -8.12
C THR A 221 9.77 15.22 -8.39
N ALA A 222 9.67 14.13 -7.63
CA ALA A 222 10.41 12.91 -7.91
C ALA A 222 9.97 12.36 -9.27
N ALA A 223 10.93 12.08 -10.16
CA ALA A 223 10.65 11.68 -11.53
C ALA A 223 9.61 10.54 -11.55
N PRO A 224 8.69 10.56 -12.53
CA PRO A 224 7.62 9.58 -12.62
C PRO A 224 8.21 8.16 -12.50
N LEU A 225 7.58 7.33 -11.67
CA LEU A 225 7.87 5.90 -11.64
C LEU A 225 7.86 5.43 -13.09
N SER A 226 9.01 4.96 -13.59
CA SER A 226 9.13 4.59 -15.00
C SER A 226 7.95 3.70 -15.37
N GLU A 227 7.29 4.02 -16.49
CA GLU A 227 6.28 3.18 -17.13
C GLU A 227 6.95 1.87 -17.55
N ARG A 228 7.28 1.01 -16.58
CA ARG A 228 7.58 -0.36 -16.90
C ARG A 228 6.33 -0.90 -17.56
N ALA A 229 6.52 -1.36 -18.80
CA ALA A 229 5.51 -2.08 -19.54
C ALA A 229 4.85 -3.06 -18.59
N ARG A 230 3.57 -2.80 -18.35
CA ARG A 230 2.58 -3.63 -17.67
C ARG A 230 3.02 -5.10 -17.62
N GLU A 231 3.70 -5.49 -16.54
CA GLU A 231 4.06 -6.89 -16.35
C GLU A 231 2.74 -7.61 -16.02
N GLU A 232 2.28 -8.45 -16.96
CA GLU A 232 1.23 -9.43 -16.73
C GLU A 232 1.73 -10.40 -15.66
N GLY A 233 1.42 -10.07 -14.42
CA GLY A 233 1.87 -10.78 -13.24
C GLY A 233 0.98 -10.48 -12.04
N PRO A 234 1.14 -11.23 -10.95
CA PRO A 234 0.36 -11.03 -9.74
C PRO A 234 0.54 -9.61 -9.21
N ASN A 235 -0.58 -8.91 -8.99
CA ASN A 235 -0.58 -7.54 -8.51
C ASN A 235 -0.08 -7.50 -7.05
N ALA A 236 1.16 -7.07 -6.85
CA ALA A 236 1.82 -7.07 -5.55
C ALA A 236 1.07 -6.21 -4.52
N SER A 237 0.56 -5.05 -4.93
CA SER A 237 -0.32 -4.20 -4.12
C SER A 237 -1.60 -4.91 -3.69
N LEU A 238 -2.34 -5.54 -4.61
CA LEU A 238 -3.55 -6.28 -4.26
C LEU A 238 -3.24 -7.52 -3.40
N SER A 239 -2.08 -8.14 -3.59
CA SER A 239 -1.61 -9.22 -2.72
C SER A 239 -1.30 -8.74 -1.30
N ILE A 240 -0.94 -7.47 -1.09
CA ILE A 240 -0.83 -6.89 0.27
C ILE A 240 -2.22 -6.56 0.81
N VAL A 241 -3.10 -6.00 -0.03
CA VAL A 241 -4.48 -5.71 0.35
C VAL A 241 -5.21 -6.98 0.79
N SER A 242 -4.97 -8.12 0.14
CA SER A 242 -5.57 -9.40 0.51
C SER A 242 -5.07 -9.96 1.87
N GLN A 243 -4.10 -9.30 2.51
CA GLN A 243 -3.51 -9.71 3.79
C GLN A 243 -3.88 -8.74 4.91
N LEU A 244 -4.74 -7.77 4.63
CA LEU A 244 -5.16 -6.78 5.61
C LEU A 244 -5.79 -7.37 6.89
N PRO A 245 -6.61 -8.43 6.85
CA PRO A 245 -7.11 -9.11 8.05
C PRO A 245 -6.00 -9.68 8.93
N ASP A 246 -4.94 -10.19 8.32
CA ASP A 246 -3.80 -10.75 9.06
C ASP A 246 -2.91 -9.64 9.62
N LEU A 247 -2.77 -8.54 8.87
CA LEU A 247 -2.02 -7.36 9.26
C LEU A 247 -2.71 -6.58 10.39
N PHE A 248 -4.03 -6.51 10.39
CA PHE A 248 -4.83 -5.75 11.34
C PHE A 248 -6.14 -6.49 11.70
N PRO A 249 -6.08 -7.58 12.48
CA PRO A 249 -7.25 -8.39 12.84
C PRO A 249 -8.17 -7.71 13.84
N GLU A 250 -7.71 -6.64 14.49
CA GLU A 250 -8.54 -5.81 15.36
C GLU A 250 -9.60 -5.00 14.58
N TRP A 251 -9.54 -5.01 13.26
CA TRP A 251 -10.48 -4.34 12.36
C TRP A 251 -11.53 -5.31 11.84
N SER A 252 -12.76 -4.84 11.73
CA SER A 252 -13.84 -5.53 11.01
C SER A 252 -13.72 -5.23 9.51
N TRP A 253 -13.56 -6.28 8.70
CA TRP A 253 -13.35 -6.23 7.25
C TRP A 253 -14.62 -6.49 6.46
#